data_AF-A0A0L8IQE1-F1
#
_entry.id   AF-A0A0L8IQE1-F1
#
_cell.length_a   1.000
_cell.length_b   1.000
_cell.length_c   1.000
_cell.angle_alpha   90.00
_cell.angle_beta   90.00
_cell.angle_gamma   90.00
#
_symmetry.space_group_name_H-M   'P 1'
#
loop_
_entity.id
_entity.type
_entity.pdbx_description
1 polymer ?
#
loop_
_entity_poly.entity_id
_entity_poly.type
_entity_poly.pdbx_seq_one_letter_code
_entity_poly.pdbx_strand_id
1 'polypeptide(L)'
;MLERERKRQDLRVLPPDQYGVLRTIANDMLEKNYTSESKEYISDLTLKTHGDTLDAARKQYPPEERPSLGELVTKLAGHALLDKNGENSQGIGFVNEFVLGNFCAEIILEDQTHEWLGGERFIEPSVVATIPRDSEFKRRLWESLKFSLEFLPATNRVIYTTMLTGGLDIPLEDDSVEGVEVQDFSLARVCKINNFLFISCFFKNVTFFSNGMDGVSFLNCRFYNCGVTKGDSAGKVHALGCFADNEFFLDSLQERDGSFSEITKKISDAELFVLEKFWPRGRNTLHKHRPVKIVCSNAGSIGQDKIISAISSLRRQGIITDGEKNSVLELNLEFVAEIKALLGRQ
;
A
#
# COMPACT_ATOMS: atom_id res chain seq x y z
N MET A 1 -27.90 4.37 12.61
CA MET A 1 -28.36 3.87 11.29
C MET A 1 -29.37 2.74 11.45
N LEU A 2 -29.05 1.69 12.21
CA LEU A 2 -29.93 0.54 12.46
C LEU A 2 -31.31 0.89 13.04
N GLU A 3 -31.41 1.89 13.93
CA GLU A 3 -32.72 2.40 14.39
C GLU A 3 -33.54 3.07 13.28
N ARG A 4 -32.89 3.69 12.29
CA ARG A 4 -33.58 4.24 11.12
C ARG A 4 -34.11 3.11 10.23
N GLU A 5 -33.37 2.00 10.15
CA GLU A 5 -33.79 0.83 9.39
C GLU A 5 -35.07 0.21 9.95
N ARG A 6 -35.18 0.15 11.28
CA ARG A 6 -36.42 -0.30 11.96
C ARG A 6 -37.63 0.48 11.52
N LYS A 7 -37.51 1.80 11.42
CA LYS A 7 -38.59 2.66 10.94
C LYS A 7 -38.85 2.51 9.42
N ARG A 8 -37.79 2.31 8.62
CA ARG A 8 -37.87 2.23 7.15
C ARG A 8 -38.61 0.98 6.68
N GLN A 9 -38.34 -0.17 7.29
CA GLN A 9 -38.88 -1.46 6.88
C GLN A 9 -39.99 -2.00 7.79
N ASP A 10 -40.36 -1.23 8.82
CA ASP A 10 -41.15 -1.69 9.96
C ASP A 10 -40.57 -3.00 10.57
N LEU A 11 -39.29 -2.91 10.95
CA LEU A 11 -38.50 -4.03 11.47
C LEU A 11 -38.48 -4.02 13.00
N ARG A 12 -38.99 -5.07 13.63
CA ARG A 12 -38.97 -5.22 15.10
C ARG A 12 -37.64 -5.76 15.64
N VAL A 13 -36.82 -6.36 14.79
CA VAL A 13 -35.45 -6.81 15.09
C VAL A 13 -34.64 -5.66 15.70
N LEU A 14 -34.03 -5.88 16.87
CA LEU A 14 -33.32 -4.83 17.59
C LEU A 14 -31.99 -4.51 16.89
N PRO A 15 -31.43 -3.30 17.09
CA PRO A 15 -30.13 -2.94 16.50
C PRO A 15 -28.99 -3.94 16.78
N PRO A 16 -28.83 -4.51 18.00
CA PRO A 16 -27.79 -5.52 18.25
C PRO A 16 -27.97 -6.78 17.40
N ASP A 17 -29.21 -7.22 17.20
CA ASP A 17 -29.51 -8.41 16.39
C ASP A 17 -29.28 -8.14 14.90
N GLN A 18 -29.67 -6.95 14.41
CA GLN A 18 -29.34 -6.53 13.04
C GLN A 18 -27.82 -6.47 12.82
N TYR A 19 -27.10 -5.95 13.82
CA TYR A 19 -25.64 -5.91 13.80
C TYR A 19 -25.05 -7.32 13.73
N GLY A 20 -25.57 -8.25 14.54
CA GLY A 20 -25.17 -9.66 14.52
C GLY A 20 -25.37 -10.31 13.15
N VAL A 21 -26.52 -10.06 12.50
CA VAL A 21 -26.80 -10.55 11.14
C VAL A 21 -25.78 -10.02 10.13
N LEU A 22 -25.57 -8.69 10.09
CA LEU A 22 -24.63 -8.07 9.16
C LEU A 22 -23.19 -8.55 9.40
N ARG A 23 -22.80 -8.70 10.67
CA ARG A 23 -21.49 -9.23 11.06
C ARG A 23 -21.31 -10.69 10.60
N THR A 24 -22.33 -11.53 10.74
CA THR A 24 -22.29 -12.92 10.23
C THR A 24 -22.11 -12.96 8.71
N ILE A 25 -22.78 -12.07 7.98
CA ILE A 25 -22.61 -11.96 6.52
C ILE A 25 -21.17 -11.56 6.18
N ALA A 26 -20.63 -10.54 6.84
CA ALA A 26 -19.24 -10.13 6.64
C ALA A 26 -18.22 -11.23 7.00
N ASN A 27 -18.50 -12.01 8.05
CA ASN A 27 -17.66 -13.13 8.44
C ASN A 27 -17.65 -14.23 7.37
N ASP A 28 -18.82 -14.61 6.84
CA ASP A 28 -18.91 -15.61 5.76
C ASP A 28 -18.22 -15.13 4.47
N MET A 29 -18.36 -13.83 4.13
CA MET A 29 -17.63 -13.18 3.03
C MET A 29 -16.12 -13.28 3.20
N LEU A 30 -15.63 -13.00 4.42
CA LEU A 30 -14.21 -13.02 4.76
C LEU A 30 -13.64 -14.45 4.74
N GLU A 31 -14.35 -15.43 5.33
CA GLU A 31 -13.94 -16.84 5.36
C GLU A 31 -13.92 -17.49 3.97
N LYS A 32 -14.91 -17.19 3.12
CA LYS A 32 -15.05 -17.79 1.78
C LYS A 32 -14.47 -16.91 0.67
N ASN A 33 -13.90 -15.77 1.03
CA ASN A 33 -13.22 -14.84 0.13
C ASN A 33 -14.10 -14.31 -1.03
N TYR A 34 -15.34 -13.90 -0.73
CA TYR A 34 -16.25 -13.26 -1.68
C TYR A 34 -16.80 -11.92 -1.13
N THR A 35 -17.28 -11.04 -1.99
CA THR A 35 -17.81 -9.70 -1.59
C THR A 35 -19.29 -9.49 -1.92
N SER A 36 -19.88 -10.40 -2.69
CA SER A 36 -21.32 -10.43 -2.97
C SER A 36 -21.78 -11.84 -3.31
N GLU A 37 -22.99 -12.20 -2.91
CA GLU A 37 -23.61 -13.50 -3.20
C GLU A 37 -25.11 -13.37 -3.47
N SER A 38 -25.75 -14.41 -4.01
CA SER A 38 -27.19 -14.40 -4.28
C SER A 38 -28.04 -14.07 -3.05
N LYS A 39 -29.20 -13.45 -3.26
CA LYS A 39 -30.13 -13.11 -2.17
C LYS A 39 -30.57 -14.34 -1.41
N GLU A 40 -30.79 -15.43 -2.12
CA GLU A 40 -31.19 -16.74 -1.59
C GLU A 40 -30.12 -17.25 -0.63
N TYR A 41 -28.85 -17.24 -1.05
CA TYR A 41 -27.73 -17.65 -0.22
C TYR A 41 -27.60 -16.81 1.06
N ILE A 42 -27.66 -15.49 0.95
CA ILE A 42 -27.57 -14.58 2.12
C ILE A 42 -28.76 -14.80 3.08
N SER A 43 -29.94 -15.06 2.53
CA SER A 43 -31.14 -15.36 3.31
C SER A 43 -30.99 -16.68 4.07
N ASP A 44 -30.51 -17.74 3.40
CA ASP A 44 -30.29 -19.05 4.01
C ASP A 44 -29.22 -18.99 5.11
N LEU A 45 -28.11 -18.27 4.86
CA LEU A 45 -27.07 -18.01 5.86
C LEU A 45 -27.65 -17.32 7.10
N THR A 46 -28.45 -16.27 6.89
CA THR A 46 -29.08 -15.50 7.98
C THR A 46 -30.03 -16.38 8.78
N LEU A 47 -30.87 -17.17 8.11
CA LEU A 47 -31.83 -18.04 8.75
C LEU A 47 -31.14 -19.15 9.57
N LYS A 48 -30.07 -19.74 9.01
CA LYS A 48 -29.30 -20.80 9.68
C LYS A 48 -28.64 -20.32 10.96
N THR A 49 -28.12 -19.09 10.98
CA THR A 49 -27.33 -18.58 12.11
C THR A 49 -28.16 -17.80 13.12
N HIS A 50 -29.21 -17.09 12.69
CA HIS A 50 -29.99 -16.17 13.52
C HIS A 50 -31.47 -16.54 13.65
N GLY A 51 -31.88 -17.74 13.21
CA GLY A 51 -33.29 -18.16 13.15
C GLY A 51 -34.07 -17.99 14.46
N ASP A 52 -33.49 -18.39 15.60
CA ASP A 52 -34.12 -18.27 16.91
C ASP A 52 -34.34 -16.82 17.34
N THR A 53 -33.31 -15.98 17.17
CA THR A 53 -33.36 -14.54 17.44
C THR A 53 -34.42 -13.85 16.58
N LEU A 54 -34.51 -14.25 15.31
CA LEU A 54 -35.49 -13.71 14.37
C LEU A 54 -36.91 -14.17 14.72
N ASP A 55 -37.13 -15.41 15.15
CA ASP A 55 -38.44 -15.86 15.60
C ASP A 55 -38.89 -15.15 16.90
N ALA A 56 -37.95 -14.86 17.80
CA ALA A 56 -38.22 -14.06 18.99
C ALA A 56 -38.63 -12.62 18.61
N ALA A 57 -37.91 -11.98 17.68
CA ALA A 57 -38.28 -10.66 17.17
C ALA A 57 -39.64 -10.66 16.43
N ARG A 58 -39.93 -11.73 15.67
CA ARG A 58 -41.20 -11.93 14.96
C ARG A 58 -42.40 -12.01 15.91
N LYS A 59 -42.23 -12.59 17.10
CA LYS A 59 -43.29 -12.64 18.13
C LYS A 59 -43.69 -11.28 18.69
N GLN A 60 -42.83 -10.26 18.54
CA GLN A 60 -43.12 -8.88 18.97
C GLN A 60 -44.10 -8.15 18.03
N TYR A 61 -44.35 -8.67 16.84
CA TYR A 61 -45.37 -8.13 15.95
C TYR A 61 -46.78 -8.51 16.45
N PRO A 62 -47.77 -7.63 16.25
CA PRO A 62 -49.19 -7.97 16.39
C PRO A 62 -49.52 -9.23 15.56
N PRO A 63 -50.42 -10.12 16.03
CA PRO A 63 -50.75 -11.35 15.29
C PRO A 63 -51.19 -11.12 13.84
N GLU A 64 -51.84 -9.98 13.57
CA GLU A 64 -52.38 -9.60 12.25
C GLU A 64 -51.29 -9.12 11.27
N GLU A 65 -50.18 -8.59 11.78
CA GLU A 65 -49.08 -8.00 10.99
C GLU A 65 -47.80 -8.84 11.06
N ARG A 66 -47.87 -10.02 11.69
CA ARG A 66 -46.70 -10.85 11.96
C ARG A 66 -46.17 -11.44 10.66
N PRO A 67 -44.96 -11.04 10.20
CA PRO A 67 -44.41 -11.57 8.96
C PRO A 67 -44.08 -13.06 9.13
N SER A 68 -43.96 -13.77 8.01
CA SER A 68 -43.30 -15.07 8.01
C SER A 68 -41.81 -14.92 8.32
N LEU A 69 -41.16 -16.00 8.76
CA LEU A 69 -39.72 -15.96 9.03
C LEU A 69 -38.92 -15.67 7.74
N GLY A 70 -39.36 -16.23 6.61
CA GLY A 70 -38.76 -15.96 5.29
C GLY A 70 -38.93 -14.51 4.84
N GLU A 71 -40.09 -13.89 5.09
CA GLU A 71 -40.29 -12.45 4.81
C GLU A 71 -39.38 -11.57 5.67
N LEU A 72 -39.22 -11.90 6.95
CA LEU A 72 -38.36 -11.16 7.87
C LEU A 72 -36.88 -11.21 7.43
N VAL A 73 -36.40 -12.40 7.06
CA VAL A 73 -35.06 -12.60 6.50
C VAL A 73 -34.91 -11.85 5.17
N THR A 74 -35.93 -11.88 4.32
CA THR A 74 -35.94 -11.16 3.03
C THR A 74 -35.83 -9.65 3.23
N LYS A 75 -36.47 -9.09 4.27
CA LYS A 75 -36.32 -7.67 4.65
C LYS A 75 -34.88 -7.36 5.08
N LEU A 76 -34.28 -8.24 5.90
CA LEU A 76 -32.88 -8.11 6.33
C LEU A 76 -31.87 -8.25 5.18
N ALA A 77 -32.10 -9.14 4.22
CA ALA A 77 -31.29 -9.22 3.01
C ALA A 77 -31.40 -7.95 2.12
N GLY A 78 -32.48 -7.17 2.28
CA GLY A 78 -32.67 -5.86 1.66
C GLY A 78 -32.31 -4.68 2.58
N HIS A 79 -31.52 -4.90 3.63
CA HIS A 79 -31.09 -3.87 4.58
C HIS A 79 -30.38 -2.72 3.86
N ALA A 80 -30.48 -1.47 4.35
CA ALA A 80 -29.86 -0.29 3.72
C ALA A 80 -28.33 -0.33 3.57
N LEU A 81 -27.69 -1.31 4.20
CA LEU A 81 -26.24 -1.51 4.19
C LEU A 81 -25.83 -2.58 3.18
N LEU A 82 -26.81 -3.25 2.57
CA LEU A 82 -26.64 -4.24 1.54
C LEU A 82 -27.24 -3.69 0.25
N ASP A 83 -26.55 -3.89 -0.87
CA ASP A 83 -27.01 -3.46 -2.18
C ASP A 83 -26.64 -4.49 -3.25
N LYS A 84 -27.32 -4.41 -4.40
CA LYS A 84 -26.99 -5.22 -5.57
C LYS A 84 -25.70 -4.71 -6.19
N ASN A 85 -24.72 -5.59 -6.32
CA ASN A 85 -23.40 -5.22 -6.80
C ASN A 85 -23.37 -5.22 -8.34
N GLY A 86 -23.51 -4.06 -8.97
CA GLY A 86 -23.37 -3.87 -10.43
C GLY A 86 -24.63 -4.17 -11.27
N GLU A 87 -24.67 -3.61 -12.49
CA GLU A 87 -25.84 -3.64 -13.39
C GLU A 87 -26.24 -5.05 -13.87
N ASN A 88 -25.33 -6.02 -13.82
CA ASN A 88 -25.52 -7.38 -14.34
C ASN A 88 -25.38 -8.51 -13.31
N SER A 89 -25.06 -8.20 -12.05
CA SER A 89 -24.89 -9.24 -11.02
C SER A 89 -26.13 -9.30 -10.12
N GLN A 90 -26.65 -10.50 -9.91
CA GLN A 90 -27.71 -10.77 -8.92
C GLN A 90 -27.14 -10.82 -7.48
N GLY A 91 -25.86 -10.47 -7.30
CA GLY A 91 -25.17 -10.55 -6.02
C GLY A 91 -25.53 -9.39 -5.10
N ILE A 92 -25.92 -9.71 -3.88
CA ILE A 92 -26.05 -8.79 -2.76
C ILE A 92 -24.70 -8.73 -2.04
N GLY A 93 -24.16 -7.53 -1.93
CA GLY A 93 -22.96 -7.22 -1.15
C GLY A 93 -23.20 -6.02 -0.23
N PHE A 94 -22.19 -5.60 0.51
CA PHE A 94 -22.30 -4.34 1.25
C PHE A 94 -22.33 -3.15 0.30
N VAL A 95 -23.12 -2.12 0.65
CA VAL A 95 -23.35 -0.92 -0.17
C VAL A 95 -22.06 -0.16 -0.50
N ASN A 96 -21.04 -0.27 0.35
CA ASN A 96 -19.70 0.23 0.06
C ASN A 96 -18.64 -0.52 0.91
N GLU A 97 -17.39 -0.35 0.49
CA GLU A 97 -16.23 -0.96 1.14
C GLU A 97 -15.98 -0.43 2.56
N PHE A 98 -16.39 0.81 2.87
CA PHE A 98 -16.26 1.34 4.23
C PHE A 98 -17.12 0.57 5.23
N VAL A 99 -18.35 0.20 4.85
CA VAL A 99 -19.25 -0.58 5.72
C VAL A 99 -18.70 -2.00 5.89
N LEU A 100 -18.34 -2.67 4.79
CA LEU A 100 -17.71 -4.00 4.85
C LEU A 100 -16.46 -3.97 5.72
N GLY A 101 -15.57 -3.01 5.47
CA GLY A 101 -14.32 -2.81 6.19
C GLY A 101 -14.49 -2.62 7.70
N ASN A 102 -15.56 -1.96 8.15
CA ASN A 102 -15.84 -1.84 9.59
C ASN A 102 -16.10 -3.22 10.23
N PHE A 103 -16.90 -4.07 9.57
CA PHE A 103 -17.16 -5.42 10.08
C PHE A 103 -15.91 -6.30 9.96
N CYS A 104 -15.21 -6.26 8.84
CA CYS A 104 -13.98 -7.02 8.64
C CYS A 104 -12.92 -6.68 9.70
N ALA A 105 -12.69 -5.40 10.00
CA ALA A 105 -11.76 -4.97 11.04
C ALA A 105 -12.10 -5.57 12.41
N GLU A 106 -13.38 -5.57 12.79
CA GLU A 106 -13.82 -6.17 14.06
C GLU A 106 -13.68 -7.69 14.09
N ILE A 107 -13.96 -8.36 12.97
CA ILE A 107 -13.79 -9.81 12.83
C ILE A 107 -12.31 -10.19 12.91
N ILE A 108 -11.43 -9.46 12.23
CA ILE A 108 -9.97 -9.67 12.25
C ILE A 108 -9.41 -9.51 13.67
N LEU A 109 -9.95 -8.57 14.44
CA LEU A 109 -9.54 -8.33 15.83
C LEU A 109 -9.94 -9.43 16.82
N GLU A 110 -10.87 -10.30 16.44
CA GLU A 110 -11.25 -11.46 17.25
C GLU A 110 -10.32 -12.66 17.03
N ASP A 111 -9.48 -12.62 16.00
CA ASP A 111 -8.47 -13.65 15.80
C ASP A 111 -7.43 -13.62 16.94
N GLN A 112 -7.43 -14.69 17.74
CA GLN A 112 -6.60 -14.80 18.94
C GLN A 112 -5.12 -15.01 18.64
N THR A 113 -4.79 -15.42 17.41
CA THR A 113 -3.40 -15.67 17.02
C THR A 113 -2.63 -14.38 16.76
N HIS A 114 -3.35 -13.27 16.47
CA HIS A 114 -2.76 -12.04 15.96
C HIS A 114 -1.94 -12.22 14.67
N GLU A 115 -2.17 -13.33 13.96
CA GLU A 115 -1.55 -13.68 12.70
C GLU A 115 -2.65 -13.94 11.66
N TRP A 116 -3.68 -13.10 11.68
CA TRP A 116 -4.82 -13.25 10.79
C TRP A 116 -4.32 -13.32 9.35
N LEU A 117 -4.79 -14.34 8.62
CA LEU A 117 -4.45 -14.58 7.22
C LEU A 117 -5.74 -14.76 6.41
N GLY A 118 -5.96 -13.88 5.44
CA GLY A 118 -7.13 -13.95 4.58
C GLY A 118 -6.94 -13.22 3.25
N GLY A 119 -8.03 -13.00 2.52
CA GLY A 119 -7.96 -12.35 1.21
C GLY A 119 -7.48 -10.91 1.29
N GLU A 120 -6.46 -10.55 0.48
CA GLU A 120 -5.93 -9.18 0.37
C GLU A 120 -7.03 -8.12 0.16
N ARG A 121 -8.09 -8.49 -0.57
CA ARG A 121 -9.25 -7.62 -0.86
C ARG A 121 -10.00 -7.09 0.37
N PHE A 122 -9.81 -7.70 1.55
CA PHE A 122 -10.43 -7.25 2.79
C PHE A 122 -9.50 -6.40 3.65
N ILE A 123 -8.19 -6.39 3.35
CA ILE A 123 -7.20 -5.64 4.14
C ILE A 123 -7.42 -4.13 3.93
N GLU A 124 -7.41 -3.65 2.69
CA GLU A 124 -7.58 -2.23 2.38
C GLU A 124 -8.89 -1.67 2.95
N PRO A 125 -10.08 -2.29 2.71
CA PRO A 125 -11.32 -1.82 3.32
C PRO A 125 -11.26 -1.76 4.85
N SER A 126 -10.66 -2.77 5.49
CA SER A 126 -10.52 -2.81 6.96
C SER A 126 -9.67 -1.65 7.46
N VAL A 127 -8.54 -1.39 6.81
CA VAL A 127 -7.63 -0.29 7.18
C VAL A 127 -8.33 1.06 6.99
N VAL A 128 -8.91 1.31 5.81
CA VAL A 128 -9.57 2.58 5.48
C VAL A 128 -10.77 2.84 6.40
N ALA A 129 -11.54 1.82 6.73
CA ALA A 129 -12.68 1.94 7.64
C ALA A 129 -12.29 2.35 9.07
N THR A 130 -11.04 2.10 9.48
CA THR A 130 -10.54 2.48 10.81
C THR A 130 -9.95 3.87 10.91
N ILE A 131 -9.79 4.61 9.81
CA ILE A 131 -9.27 6.00 9.82
C ILE A 131 -9.94 6.90 10.88
N PRO A 132 -11.28 6.90 11.06
CA PRO A 132 -11.93 7.73 12.08
C PRO A 132 -11.90 7.15 13.51
N ARG A 133 -11.39 5.93 13.71
CA ARG A 133 -11.30 5.27 15.02
C ARG A 133 -10.11 5.80 15.82
N ASP A 134 -10.11 5.54 17.12
CA ASP A 134 -9.02 5.89 18.02
C ASP A 134 -7.73 5.11 17.71
N SER A 135 -6.61 5.58 18.24
CA SER A 135 -5.29 4.99 18.02
C SER A 135 -5.14 3.59 18.61
N GLU A 136 -5.87 3.24 19.67
CA GLU A 136 -5.79 1.92 20.30
C GLU A 136 -6.40 0.87 19.38
N PHE A 137 -7.58 1.14 18.83
CA PHE A 137 -8.22 0.28 17.84
C PHE A 137 -7.33 0.05 16.62
N LYS A 138 -6.76 1.13 16.07
CA LYS A 138 -5.87 1.04 14.91
C LYS A 138 -4.61 0.23 15.22
N ARG A 139 -4.01 0.42 16.40
CA ARG A 139 -2.82 -0.34 16.83
C ARG A 139 -3.13 -1.82 16.95
N ARG A 140 -4.25 -2.20 17.57
CA ARG A 140 -4.69 -3.60 17.68
C ARG A 140 -4.92 -4.22 16.29
N LEU A 141 -5.52 -3.48 15.36
CA LEU A 141 -5.74 -3.97 14.01
C LEU A 141 -4.42 -4.17 13.28
N TRP A 142 -3.48 -3.25 13.43
CA TRP A 142 -2.12 -3.40 12.89
C TRP A 142 -1.43 -4.65 13.45
N GLU A 143 -1.52 -4.91 14.75
CA GLU A 143 -0.93 -6.11 15.38
C GLU A 143 -1.49 -7.39 14.75
N SER A 144 -2.83 -7.48 14.60
CA SER A 144 -3.47 -8.64 13.96
C SER A 144 -3.15 -8.79 12.47
N LEU A 145 -2.84 -7.69 11.77
CA LEU A 145 -2.54 -7.70 10.33
C LEU A 145 -1.05 -7.79 10.01
N LYS A 146 -0.16 -7.50 10.96
CA LYS A 146 1.28 -7.33 10.70
C LYS A 146 1.88 -8.51 9.94
N PHE A 147 1.51 -9.74 10.31
CA PHE A 147 1.92 -10.96 9.62
C PHE A 147 1.42 -11.00 8.17
N SER A 148 0.11 -10.80 7.95
CA SER A 148 -0.50 -10.73 6.62
C SER A 148 0.14 -9.67 5.72
N LEU A 149 0.52 -8.52 6.29
CA LEU A 149 1.14 -7.44 5.53
C LEU A 149 2.46 -7.88 4.89
N GLU A 150 3.23 -8.81 5.46
CA GLU A 150 4.51 -9.26 4.89
C GLU A 150 4.38 -9.84 3.47
N PHE A 151 3.20 -10.38 3.14
CA PHE A 151 2.92 -10.97 1.83
C PHE A 151 2.40 -9.96 0.80
N LEU A 152 2.17 -8.71 1.19
CA LEU A 152 1.71 -7.65 0.30
C LEU A 152 2.88 -6.92 -0.37
N PRO A 153 2.64 -6.27 -1.52
CA PRO A 153 3.62 -5.36 -2.11
C PRO A 153 4.10 -4.30 -1.11
N ALA A 154 5.39 -3.95 -1.14
CA ALA A 154 5.98 -2.97 -0.22
C ALA A 154 5.20 -1.65 -0.15
N THR A 155 4.65 -1.18 -1.27
CA THR A 155 3.76 0.00 -1.31
C THR A 155 2.56 -0.15 -0.37
N ASN A 156 1.83 -1.26 -0.47
CA ASN A 156 0.64 -1.52 0.37
C ASN A 156 1.05 -1.64 1.84
N ARG A 157 2.18 -2.32 2.12
CA ARG A 157 2.73 -2.46 3.49
C ARG A 157 3.00 -1.10 4.12
N VAL A 158 3.68 -0.21 3.41
CA VAL A 158 4.02 1.14 3.88
C VAL A 158 2.75 1.96 4.12
N ILE A 159 1.81 1.96 3.16
CA ILE A 159 0.56 2.73 3.27
C ILE A 159 -0.27 2.25 4.46
N TYR A 160 -0.56 0.96 4.54
CA TYR A 160 -1.43 0.41 5.59
C TYR A 160 -0.80 0.52 6.97
N THR A 161 0.51 0.31 7.09
CA THR A 161 1.22 0.54 8.36
C THR A 161 1.09 2.00 8.79
N THR A 162 1.37 2.94 7.89
CA THR A 162 1.30 4.38 8.20
C THR A 162 -0.12 4.80 8.62
N MET A 163 -1.16 4.30 7.95
CA MET A 163 -2.55 4.60 8.29
C MET A 163 -2.95 4.10 9.68
N LEU A 164 -2.43 2.95 10.13
CA LEU A 164 -2.81 2.33 11.39
C LEU A 164 -1.96 2.80 12.57
N THR A 165 -0.64 2.98 12.38
CA THR A 165 0.27 3.31 13.48
C THR A 165 0.60 4.80 13.55
N GLY A 166 0.32 5.57 12.49
CA GLY A 166 0.75 6.95 12.35
C GLY A 166 2.26 7.09 12.10
N GLY A 167 2.95 6.00 11.73
CA GLY A 167 4.38 5.98 11.47
C GLY A 167 4.80 4.76 10.66
N LEU A 168 6.10 4.60 10.45
CA LEU A 168 6.64 3.45 9.72
C LEU A 168 7.36 2.48 10.68
N ASP A 169 6.57 1.78 11.48
CA ASP A 169 7.02 0.83 12.51
C ASP A 169 7.30 -0.58 11.93
N ILE A 170 7.82 -0.65 10.70
CA ILE A 170 8.18 -1.90 10.03
C ILE A 170 9.59 -1.81 9.43
N PRO A 171 10.35 -2.92 9.41
CA PRO A 171 11.60 -2.97 8.66
C PRO A 171 11.30 -2.96 7.16
N LEU A 172 12.15 -2.25 6.41
CA LEU A 172 12.08 -2.17 4.96
C LEU A 172 13.43 -2.62 4.39
N GLU A 173 13.43 -3.72 3.66
CA GLU A 173 14.66 -4.36 3.18
C GLU A 173 14.50 -4.81 1.73
N ASP A 174 15.54 -4.56 0.91
CA ASP A 174 15.71 -5.12 -0.45
C ASP A 174 14.52 -4.92 -1.42
N ASP A 175 13.78 -3.83 -1.29
CA ASP A 175 12.63 -3.53 -2.15
C ASP A 175 12.49 -2.02 -2.44
N SER A 176 11.36 -1.65 -3.01
CA SER A 176 11.07 -0.32 -3.54
C SER A 176 9.61 0.03 -3.37
N VAL A 177 9.37 1.30 -3.09
CA VAL A 177 8.04 1.90 -3.03
C VAL A 177 7.92 3.04 -4.01
N GLU A 178 6.74 3.21 -4.59
CA GLU A 178 6.46 4.26 -5.56
C GLU A 178 5.20 5.03 -5.19
N GLY A 179 5.27 6.36 -5.30
CA GLY A 179 4.10 7.24 -5.22
C GLY A 179 3.45 7.32 -3.84
N VAL A 180 4.19 7.01 -2.78
CA VAL A 180 3.66 7.06 -1.41
C VAL A 180 3.75 8.47 -0.84
N GLU A 181 2.67 8.89 -0.18
CA GLU A 181 2.60 10.12 0.60
C GLU A 181 2.63 9.79 2.09
N VAL A 182 3.57 10.40 2.79
CA VAL A 182 3.79 10.20 4.23
C VAL A 182 3.98 11.53 4.93
N GLN A 183 3.37 11.67 6.11
CA GLN A 183 3.40 12.91 6.86
C GLN A 183 3.43 12.70 8.37
N ASP A 184 4.01 13.67 9.08
CA ASP A 184 3.93 13.84 10.53
C ASP A 184 4.52 12.69 11.38
N PHE A 185 5.61 12.06 10.91
CA PHE A 185 6.30 11.03 11.70
C PHE A 185 7.82 11.00 11.52
N SER A 186 8.47 10.15 12.33
CA SER A 186 9.92 9.91 12.27
C SER A 186 10.25 8.67 11.44
N LEU A 187 11.03 8.82 10.37
CA LEU A 187 11.48 7.71 9.54
C LEU A 187 12.78 7.11 10.10
N ALA A 188 12.86 5.78 10.11
CA ALA A 188 14.03 5.01 10.55
C ALA A 188 14.47 5.24 12.01
N ARG A 189 13.54 5.68 12.87
CA ARG A 189 13.81 5.91 14.31
C ARG A 189 13.83 4.61 15.12
N VAL A 190 12.91 3.69 14.82
CA VAL A 190 12.70 2.45 15.58
C VAL A 190 13.10 1.25 14.73
N CYS A 191 12.57 1.16 13.50
CA CYS A 191 12.89 0.10 12.56
C CYS A 191 13.93 0.58 11.54
N LYS A 192 14.83 -0.33 11.15
CA LYS A 192 15.87 -0.05 10.15
C LYS A 192 15.32 -0.17 8.73
N ILE A 193 15.92 0.60 7.83
CA ILE A 193 15.65 0.60 6.40
C ILE A 193 16.97 0.28 5.70
N ASN A 194 17.04 -0.85 5.00
CA ASN A 194 18.26 -1.36 4.39
C ASN A 194 18.04 -1.59 2.88
N ASN A 195 18.94 -1.09 2.04
CA ASN A 195 18.94 -1.32 0.59
C ASN A 195 17.57 -1.08 -0.08
N PHE A 196 16.93 0.04 0.27
CA PHE A 196 15.52 0.32 -0.08
C PHE A 196 15.37 1.58 -0.92
N LEU A 197 14.43 1.55 -1.87
CA LEU A 197 14.24 2.60 -2.87
C LEU A 197 12.89 3.30 -2.74
N PHE A 198 12.89 4.60 -2.46
CA PHE A 198 11.72 5.46 -2.53
C PHE A 198 11.68 6.18 -3.88
N ILE A 199 10.60 6.00 -4.65
CA ILE A 199 10.44 6.57 -5.99
C ILE A 199 9.22 7.49 -6.02
N SER A 200 9.38 8.72 -6.48
CA SER A 200 8.27 9.68 -6.66
C SER A 200 7.39 9.82 -5.41
N CYS A 201 7.99 9.69 -4.21
CA CYS A 201 7.30 9.76 -2.93
C CYS A 201 7.24 11.20 -2.41
N PHE A 202 6.26 11.48 -1.56
CA PHE A 202 6.05 12.79 -0.95
C PHE A 202 6.18 12.66 0.57
N PHE A 203 7.08 13.45 1.15
CA PHE A 203 7.34 13.49 2.59
C PHE A 203 7.03 14.89 3.12
N LYS A 204 6.20 14.98 4.16
CA LYS A 204 5.83 16.25 4.78
C LYS A 204 5.96 16.20 6.30
N ASN A 205 6.67 17.15 6.89
CA ASN A 205 6.89 17.18 8.34
C ASN A 205 7.48 15.87 8.87
N VAL A 206 8.46 15.31 8.14
CA VAL A 206 9.10 14.03 8.47
C VAL A 206 10.52 14.26 9.00
N THR A 207 10.88 13.59 10.09
CA THR A 207 12.26 13.58 10.61
C THR A 207 12.95 12.27 10.26
N PHE A 208 14.07 12.37 9.53
CA PHE A 208 14.85 11.23 9.06
C PHE A 208 15.99 10.93 10.04
N PHE A 209 16.08 9.68 10.52
CA PHE A 209 17.16 9.24 11.41
C PHE A 209 18.22 8.47 10.62
N SER A 210 19.39 9.08 10.41
CA SER A 210 20.42 8.54 9.51
C SER A 210 20.99 7.20 9.97
N ASN A 211 21.07 6.96 11.29
CA ASN A 211 21.57 5.70 11.86
C ASN A 211 20.70 4.48 11.53
N GLY A 212 19.41 4.70 11.22
CA GLY A 212 18.48 3.65 10.87
C GLY A 212 18.40 3.37 9.38
N MET A 213 19.16 4.07 8.54
CA MET A 213 19.12 3.98 7.09
C MET A 213 20.49 3.54 6.55
N ASP A 214 20.53 2.47 5.76
CA ASP A 214 21.74 2.04 5.04
C ASP A 214 21.41 1.59 3.62
N GLY A 215 22.12 2.11 2.62
CA GLY A 215 21.83 1.88 1.21
C GLY A 215 20.44 2.39 0.79
N VAL A 216 19.96 3.49 1.39
CA VAL A 216 18.61 4.02 1.13
C VAL A 216 18.67 5.09 0.05
N SER A 217 17.75 4.99 -0.90
CA SER A 217 17.79 5.83 -2.08
C SER A 217 16.45 6.50 -2.34
N PHE A 218 16.48 7.80 -2.61
CA PHE A 218 15.33 8.62 -2.93
C PHE A 218 15.42 9.12 -4.37
N LEU A 219 14.45 8.76 -5.21
CA LEU A 219 14.41 9.12 -6.62
C LEU A 219 13.17 9.96 -6.91
N ASN A 220 13.35 11.16 -7.44
CA ASN A 220 12.28 12.10 -7.78
C ASN A 220 11.29 12.37 -6.63
N CYS A 221 11.75 12.25 -5.39
CA CYS A 221 10.93 12.47 -4.19
C CYS A 221 10.83 13.95 -3.85
N ARG A 222 9.77 14.33 -3.13
CA ARG A 222 9.54 15.70 -2.66
C ARG A 222 9.50 15.74 -1.14
N PHE A 223 10.22 16.69 -0.56
CA PHE A 223 10.36 16.86 0.88
C PHE A 223 9.88 18.27 1.27
N TYR A 224 8.95 18.35 2.22
CA TYR A 224 8.40 19.60 2.73
C TYR A 224 8.47 19.64 4.25
N ASN A 225 9.11 20.67 4.81
CA ASN A 225 9.31 20.81 6.25
C ASN A 225 9.96 19.55 6.87
N CYS A 226 10.91 18.93 6.17
CA CYS A 226 11.59 17.73 6.65
C CYS A 226 12.91 18.07 7.35
N GLY A 227 13.33 17.22 8.29
CA GLY A 227 14.58 17.36 9.05
C GLY A 227 15.40 16.08 9.08
N VAL A 228 16.69 16.18 9.38
CA VAL A 228 17.59 15.04 9.51
C VAL A 228 18.23 15.05 10.89
N THR A 229 18.11 13.94 11.61
CA THR A 229 18.84 13.67 12.84
C THR A 229 20.03 12.77 12.50
N LYS A 230 21.23 13.35 12.52
CA LYS A 230 22.48 12.61 12.33
C LYS A 230 22.83 11.87 13.61
N GLY A 231 23.31 10.63 13.48
CA GLY A 231 23.98 9.95 14.59
C GLY A 231 25.37 9.48 14.20
N ASP A 232 26.02 8.74 15.10
CA ASP A 232 27.45 8.44 15.04
C ASP A 232 27.88 7.52 13.88
N SER A 233 26.93 6.86 13.21
CA SER A 233 27.17 5.94 12.10
C SER A 233 26.00 6.02 11.15
N ALA A 234 25.97 7.08 10.34
CA ALA A 234 25.01 7.18 9.25
C ALA A 234 25.39 6.18 8.15
N GLY A 235 24.38 5.46 7.65
CA GLY A 235 24.54 4.62 6.48
C GLY A 235 24.43 5.43 5.19
N LYS A 236 24.63 4.76 4.06
CA LYS A 236 24.65 5.44 2.77
C LYS A 236 23.25 5.85 2.34
N VAL A 237 23.05 7.15 2.12
CA VAL A 237 21.78 7.70 1.64
C VAL A 237 22.02 8.55 0.40
N HIS A 238 21.24 8.29 -0.64
CA HIS A 238 21.34 8.98 -1.93
C HIS A 238 20.02 9.64 -2.31
N ALA A 239 20.09 10.85 -2.87
CA ALA A 239 18.92 11.55 -3.40
C ALA A 239 19.18 12.01 -4.84
N LEU A 240 18.36 11.58 -5.78
CA LEU A 240 18.48 11.92 -7.20
C LEU A 240 17.17 12.49 -7.73
N GLY A 241 17.25 13.64 -8.41
CA GLY A 241 16.06 14.33 -8.95
C GLY A 241 15.05 14.78 -7.90
N CYS A 242 15.46 14.80 -6.63
CA CYS A 242 14.60 15.17 -5.52
C CYS A 242 14.47 16.68 -5.35
N PHE A 243 13.35 17.10 -4.76
CA PHE A 243 13.09 18.49 -4.40
C PHE A 243 12.90 18.59 -2.89
N ALA A 244 13.52 19.57 -2.24
CA ALA A 244 13.26 19.93 -0.86
C ALA A 244 12.99 21.43 -0.75
N ASP A 245 12.06 21.82 0.11
CA ASP A 245 11.76 23.23 0.41
C ASP A 245 12.87 23.92 1.23
N ASN A 246 13.61 23.13 2.01
CA ASN A 246 14.82 23.58 2.70
C ASN A 246 16.08 23.24 1.88
N GLU A 247 16.81 24.28 1.47
CA GLU A 247 18.02 24.16 0.64
C GLU A 247 19.09 23.24 1.25
N PHE A 248 19.19 23.17 2.58
CA PHE A 248 20.21 22.36 3.27
C PHE A 248 19.77 20.92 3.57
N PHE A 249 18.50 20.57 3.33
CA PHE A 249 17.97 19.27 3.71
C PHE A 249 18.62 18.12 2.92
N LEU A 250 18.67 18.23 1.59
CA LEU A 250 19.24 17.18 0.73
C LEU A 250 20.74 16.97 0.97
N ASP A 251 21.46 18.05 1.26
CA ASP A 251 22.87 18.02 1.64
C ASP A 251 23.10 17.39 3.02
N SER A 252 22.14 17.57 3.93
CA SER A 252 22.19 16.97 5.26
C SER A 252 21.81 15.50 5.25
N LEU A 253 20.92 15.11 4.33
CA LEU A 253 20.44 13.74 4.14
C LEU A 253 21.48 12.86 3.46
N GLN A 254 22.20 13.38 2.48
CA GLN A 254 23.23 12.64 1.75
C GLN A 254 24.57 12.73 2.48
N GLU A 255 25.15 11.58 2.81
CA GLU A 255 26.55 11.55 3.22
C GLU A 255 27.43 11.83 2.01
N ARG A 256 28.31 12.83 2.12
CA ARG A 256 29.33 13.07 1.10
C ARG A 256 30.36 11.94 1.21
N ASP A 257 30.27 10.96 0.32
CA ASP A 257 31.41 10.11 0.02
C ASP A 257 32.55 11.04 -0.45
N GLY A 258 33.57 11.18 0.41
CA GLY A 258 34.80 11.88 0.09
C GLY A 258 35.55 11.11 -0.99
N SER A 259 35.32 11.45 -2.25
CA SER A 259 36.33 11.54 -3.30
C SER A 259 35.67 11.86 -4.64
N PHE A 260 35.79 13.11 -5.07
CA PHE A 260 35.87 13.39 -6.50
C PHE A 260 37.19 12.78 -7.00
N SER A 261 37.18 11.50 -7.37
CA SER A 261 38.27 10.96 -8.17
C SER A 261 38.21 11.64 -9.54
N GLU A 262 39.32 12.27 -9.92
CA GLU A 262 39.50 12.97 -11.18
C GLU A 262 38.91 12.21 -12.37
N ILE A 263 38.17 12.94 -13.19
CA ILE A 263 37.52 12.46 -14.41
C ILE A 263 38.59 12.03 -15.41
N THR A 264 38.96 10.75 -15.38
CA THR A 264 39.39 10.05 -16.59
C THR A 264 38.14 9.51 -17.28
N LYS A 265 37.92 9.92 -18.55
CA LYS A 265 36.85 9.49 -19.47
C LYS A 265 36.85 7.96 -19.73
N LYS A 266 36.63 7.14 -18.71
CA LYS A 266 36.28 5.72 -18.85
C LYS A 266 34.91 5.53 -18.21
N ILE A 267 33.97 5.02 -19.01
CA ILE A 267 32.66 4.64 -18.51
C ILE A 267 32.84 3.59 -17.41
N SER A 268 32.16 3.79 -16.29
CA SER A 268 32.20 2.87 -15.16
C SER A 268 31.37 1.61 -15.43
N ASP A 269 31.70 0.51 -14.74
CA ASP A 269 30.92 -0.74 -14.83
C ASP A 269 29.45 -0.54 -14.42
N ALA A 270 29.18 0.44 -13.54
CA ALA A 270 27.83 0.81 -13.13
C ALA A 270 27.06 1.56 -14.24
N GLU A 271 27.73 2.44 -14.99
CA GLU A 271 27.12 3.10 -16.17
C GLU A 271 26.84 2.10 -17.28
N LEU A 272 27.74 1.13 -17.51
CA LEU A 272 27.49 0.03 -18.45
C LEU A 272 26.29 -0.81 -18.02
N PHE A 273 26.19 -1.15 -16.74
CA PHE A 273 25.04 -1.89 -16.20
C PHE A 273 23.72 -1.15 -16.41
N VAL A 274 23.68 0.16 -16.16
CA VAL A 274 22.50 0.99 -16.42
C VAL A 274 22.13 0.97 -17.90
N LEU A 275 23.10 1.17 -18.80
CA LEU A 275 22.86 1.15 -20.24
C LEU A 275 22.37 -0.22 -20.75
N GLU A 276 22.84 -1.32 -20.16
CA GLU A 276 22.38 -2.68 -20.48
C GLU A 276 20.91 -2.91 -20.14
N LYS A 277 20.32 -2.17 -19.20
CA LYS A 277 18.89 -2.26 -18.90
C LYS A 277 18.04 -1.68 -20.03
N PHE A 278 18.54 -0.67 -20.75
CA PHE A 278 17.91 -0.12 -21.95
C PHE A 278 18.21 -0.97 -23.19
N TRP A 279 19.42 -1.52 -23.27
CA TRP A 279 19.84 -2.38 -24.37
C TRP A 279 20.44 -3.69 -23.85
N PRO A 280 19.62 -4.75 -23.63
CA PRO A 280 20.10 -6.01 -23.07
C PRO A 280 21.12 -6.72 -23.96
N ARG A 281 22.11 -7.41 -23.37
CA ARG A 281 23.09 -8.21 -24.12
C ARG A 281 22.39 -9.31 -24.93
N GLY A 282 22.77 -9.47 -26.20
CA GLY A 282 22.21 -10.48 -27.10
C GLY A 282 20.82 -10.19 -27.67
N ARG A 283 20.22 -9.03 -27.39
CA ARG A 283 18.96 -8.59 -28.01
C ARG A 283 19.17 -7.36 -28.90
N ASN A 284 18.56 -7.39 -30.09
CA ASN A 284 18.57 -6.27 -31.03
C ASN A 284 17.58 -5.15 -30.63
N THR A 285 16.66 -5.44 -29.70
CA THR A 285 15.65 -4.50 -29.24
C THR A 285 16.25 -3.47 -28.26
N LEU A 286 16.40 -2.23 -28.73
CA LEU A 286 16.65 -1.06 -27.88
C LEU A 286 15.33 -0.59 -27.27
N HIS A 287 15.34 -0.36 -25.96
CA HIS A 287 14.19 0.22 -25.28
C HIS A 287 14.47 1.68 -24.98
N LYS A 288 13.74 2.58 -25.64
CA LYS A 288 13.88 4.03 -25.43
C LYS A 288 13.48 4.44 -24.01
N HIS A 289 12.42 3.84 -23.47
CA HIS A 289 11.88 4.17 -22.16
C HIS A 289 12.03 3.00 -21.19
N ARG A 290 12.47 3.28 -19.96
CA ARG A 290 12.59 2.29 -18.89
C ARG A 290 12.10 2.84 -17.55
N PRO A 291 11.18 2.13 -16.87
CA PRO A 291 10.88 2.41 -15.48
C PRO A 291 12.15 2.36 -14.62
N VAL A 292 12.32 3.35 -13.76
CA VAL A 292 13.45 3.49 -12.83
C VAL A 292 13.63 2.23 -11.97
N LYS A 293 12.53 1.63 -11.51
CA LYS A 293 12.51 0.36 -10.77
C LYS A 293 13.20 -0.78 -11.53
N ILE A 294 13.02 -0.85 -12.85
CA ILE A 294 13.65 -1.89 -13.69
C ILE A 294 15.15 -1.63 -13.83
N VAL A 295 15.56 -0.36 -13.95
CA VAL A 295 16.97 0.02 -14.07
C VAL A 295 17.73 -0.30 -12.78
N CYS A 296 17.12 -0.02 -11.63
CA CYS A 296 17.71 -0.26 -10.31
C CYS A 296 17.58 -1.72 -9.81
N SER A 297 16.86 -2.58 -10.54
CA SER A 297 16.67 -3.99 -10.15
C SER A 297 17.96 -4.82 -10.30
N ASN A 298 18.11 -5.87 -9.48
CA ASN A 298 19.27 -6.76 -9.46
C ASN A 298 20.60 -6.04 -9.19
N ALA A 299 20.60 -5.10 -8.24
CA ALA A 299 21.78 -4.33 -7.85
C ALA A 299 22.92 -5.16 -7.24
N GLY A 300 22.73 -6.46 -6.99
CA GLY A 300 23.61 -7.30 -6.16
C GLY A 300 25.10 -7.29 -6.52
N SER A 301 25.49 -7.15 -7.79
CA SER A 301 26.91 -7.13 -8.18
C SER A 301 27.57 -5.75 -8.12
N ILE A 302 26.79 -4.66 -8.08
CA ILE A 302 27.29 -3.29 -8.27
C ILE A 302 26.94 -2.37 -7.08
N GLY A 303 25.86 -2.65 -6.36
CA GLY A 303 25.31 -1.82 -5.28
C GLY A 303 24.39 -0.71 -5.82
N GLN A 304 23.30 -0.42 -5.10
CA GLN A 304 22.33 0.61 -5.50
C GLN A 304 22.99 1.99 -5.62
N ASP A 305 23.88 2.32 -4.69
CA ASP A 305 24.66 3.57 -4.63
C ASP A 305 25.37 3.86 -5.97
N LYS A 306 26.07 2.84 -6.50
CA LYS A 306 26.82 2.97 -7.75
C LYS A 306 25.90 3.09 -8.95
N ILE A 307 24.75 2.40 -8.95
CA ILE A 307 23.74 2.52 -10.01
C ILE A 307 23.16 3.94 -10.05
N ILE A 308 22.88 4.54 -8.89
CA ILE A 308 22.31 5.89 -8.82
C ILE A 308 23.35 6.94 -9.21
N SER A 309 24.59 6.78 -8.76
CA SER A 309 25.71 7.60 -9.21
C SER A 309 25.91 7.50 -10.73
N ALA A 310 25.78 6.30 -11.29
CA ALA A 310 25.82 6.08 -12.74
C ALA A 310 24.65 6.74 -13.49
N ILE A 311 23.41 6.62 -13.01
CA ILE A 311 22.26 7.33 -13.60
C ILE A 311 22.49 8.85 -13.57
N SER A 312 23.01 9.38 -12.45
CA SER A 312 23.33 10.80 -12.30
C SER A 312 24.43 11.25 -13.28
N SER A 313 25.46 10.43 -13.45
CA SER A 313 26.53 10.66 -14.42
C SER A 313 26.01 10.66 -15.86
N LEU A 314 25.22 9.65 -16.24
CA LEU A 314 24.62 9.53 -17.58
C LEU A 314 23.63 10.66 -17.89
N ARG A 315 22.91 11.17 -16.87
CA ARG A 315 22.08 12.39 -17.00
C ARG A 315 22.93 13.63 -17.27
N ARG A 316 24.02 13.83 -16.52
CA ARG A 316 24.95 14.97 -16.76
C ARG A 316 25.58 14.92 -18.14
N GLN A 317 25.80 13.72 -18.68
CA GLN A 317 26.31 13.51 -20.03
C GLN A 317 25.23 13.68 -21.13
N GLY A 318 23.94 13.81 -20.76
CA GLY A 318 22.83 13.93 -21.71
C GLY A 318 22.42 12.61 -22.38
N ILE A 319 22.98 11.47 -21.94
CA ILE A 319 22.75 10.13 -22.49
C ILE A 319 21.38 9.59 -22.04
N ILE A 320 20.96 9.93 -20.81
CA ILE A 320 19.64 9.59 -20.25
C ILE A 320 18.95 10.87 -19.80
N THR A 321 17.66 10.98 -20.09
CA THR A 321 16.78 12.07 -19.66
C THR A 321 15.60 11.54 -18.85
N ASP A 322 14.87 12.43 -18.18
CA ASP A 322 13.59 12.08 -17.58
C ASP A 322 12.51 11.99 -18.66
N GLY A 323 11.72 10.91 -18.63
CA GLY A 323 10.61 10.71 -19.54
C GLY A 323 9.37 11.49 -19.12
N GLU A 324 8.38 11.57 -20.02
CA GLU A 324 7.12 12.32 -19.78
C GLU A 324 6.26 11.78 -18.63
N LYS A 325 6.44 10.51 -18.24
CA LYS A 325 5.76 9.90 -17.10
C LYS A 325 6.67 9.87 -15.88
N ASN A 326 6.10 10.12 -14.70
CA ASN A 326 6.80 9.94 -13.42
C ASN A 326 7.50 8.58 -13.39
N SER A 327 8.73 8.55 -12.86
CA SER A 327 9.51 7.32 -12.65
C SER A 327 9.96 6.57 -13.92
N VAL A 328 9.96 7.21 -15.09
CA VAL A 328 10.51 6.63 -16.33
C VAL A 328 11.75 7.40 -16.77
N LEU A 329 12.82 6.66 -17.02
CA LEU A 329 14.03 7.17 -17.67
C LEU A 329 13.92 6.97 -19.17
N GLU A 330 14.44 7.92 -19.93
CA GLU A 330 14.45 7.91 -21.38
C GLU A 330 15.88 7.97 -21.90
N LEU A 331 16.20 7.12 -22.87
CA LEU A 331 17.50 7.12 -23.53
C LEU A 331 17.50 8.17 -24.64
N ASN A 332 18.49 9.05 -24.63
CA ASN A 332 18.66 10.04 -25.68
C ASN A 332 19.16 9.34 -26.96
N LEU A 333 18.32 9.34 -28.00
CA LEU A 333 18.59 8.62 -29.24
C LEU A 333 19.74 9.24 -30.06
N GLU A 334 20.11 10.50 -29.79
CA GLU A 334 21.25 11.17 -30.43
C GLU A 334 22.58 10.48 -30.06
N PHE A 335 22.65 9.86 -28.88
CA PHE A 335 23.83 9.16 -28.37
C PHE A 335 23.85 7.66 -28.71
N VAL A 336 22.93 7.15 -29.54
CA VAL A 336 22.82 5.70 -29.83
C VAL A 336 24.09 5.09 -30.41
N ALA A 337 24.81 5.82 -31.28
CA ALA A 337 26.08 5.33 -31.82
C ALA A 337 27.18 5.22 -30.75
N GLU A 338 27.22 6.18 -29.82
CA GLU A 338 28.15 6.18 -28.70
C GLU A 338 27.81 5.05 -27.70
N ILE A 339 26.52 4.89 -27.36
CA ILE A 339 26.03 3.80 -26.50
C ILE A 339 26.33 2.43 -27.13
N LYS A 340 26.17 2.30 -28.45
CA LYS A 340 26.50 1.08 -29.20
C LYS A 340 28.00 0.76 -29.09
N ALA A 341 28.86 1.77 -29.19
CA ALA A 341 30.31 1.63 -29.04
C ALA A 341 30.73 1.28 -27.59
N LEU A 342 30.12 1.94 -26.60
CA LEU A 342 30.35 1.70 -25.16
C LEU A 342 29.95 0.29 -24.74
N LEU A 343 28.87 -0.25 -25.31
CA LEU A 343 28.42 -1.63 -25.09
C LEU A 343 29.16 -2.67 -25.94
N GLY A 344 30.16 -2.25 -26.75
CA GLY A 344 30.98 -3.15 -27.56
C GLY A 344 30.23 -3.84 -28.71
N ARG A 345 29.21 -3.19 -29.30
CA ARG A 345 28.37 -3.76 -30.37
C ARG A 345 28.81 -3.25 -31.74
N GLN A 346 29.03 -4.15 -32.71
CA GLN A 346 29.31 -3.79 -34.11
C GLN A 346 28.04 -3.48 -34.90
#